data_AF-A0A060RL56-F1
#
_entry.id   AF-A0A060RL56-F1
#
_cell.length_a   1.000
_cell.length_b   1.000
_cell.length_c   1.000
_cell.angle_alpha   90.00
_cell.angle_beta   90.00
_cell.angle_gamma   90.00
#
_symmetry.space_group_name_H-M   'P 1'
#
loop_
_entity.id
_entity.type
_entity.pdbx_description
1 polymer ?
#
loop_
_entity_poly.entity_id
_entity_poly.type
_entity_poly.pdbx_seq_one_letter_code
_entity_poly.pdbx_strand_id
1 'polypeptide(L)'
;MIYFNVLRGLDFTGKIAFKNFKKEASMFYKTMTYCPECGHPLEKKFLKDEGDIPYCSQCASFRFPVFNTAISAILFNENHDKILLIKQYDMAEHILLAGYVSQGENAETTVAREIGEELGLRVKSLTFNASQYYERSNSLMINFAVTVTGNVSPNHEIDDWDWFSIEEAKRAIKDGSLAESFLLEFLKKID
;
A
#
# COMPACT_ATOMS: atom_id res chain seq x y z
N MET A 1 -14.86 11.07 23.35
CA MET A 1 -15.39 11.98 22.32
C MET A 1 -14.25 12.90 21.91
N ILE A 2 -13.51 12.52 20.87
CA ILE A 2 -12.48 13.36 20.26
C ILE A 2 -12.90 13.46 18.79
N TYR A 3 -13.41 14.63 18.42
CA TYR A 3 -13.63 15.02 17.03
C TYR A 3 -12.28 15.34 16.41
N PHE A 4 -11.90 14.65 15.34
CA PHE A 4 -10.88 15.14 14.42
C PHE A 4 -11.47 15.18 13.01
N ASN A 5 -11.85 16.39 12.59
CA ASN A 5 -11.97 16.73 11.18
C ASN A 5 -10.56 16.69 10.58
N VAL A 6 -10.23 15.65 9.82
CA VAL A 6 -9.12 15.68 8.88
C VAL A 6 -9.71 15.72 7.47
N LEU A 7 -10.03 16.94 7.02
CA LEU A 7 -10.28 17.24 5.62
C LEU A 7 -8.96 17.69 4.99
N ARG A 8 -8.26 16.81 4.26
CA ARG A 8 -7.38 17.21 3.14
C ARG A 8 -7.36 16.09 2.11
N GLY A 9 -7.88 16.38 0.92
CA GLY A 9 -8.05 15.46 -0.21
C GLY A 9 -9.36 15.65 -0.98
N LEU A 10 -9.94 16.86 -0.98
CA LEU A 10 -11.20 17.15 -1.68
C LEU A 10 -10.90 17.51 -3.14
N ASP A 11 -11.57 16.85 -4.09
CA ASP A 11 -11.72 17.40 -5.44
C ASP A 11 -12.63 18.64 -5.41
N PHE A 12 -12.60 19.45 -6.47
CA PHE A 12 -13.37 20.69 -6.61
C PHE A 12 -14.92 20.52 -6.61
N THR A 13 -15.44 19.30 -6.43
CA THR A 13 -16.88 19.02 -6.32
C THR A 13 -17.31 18.49 -4.95
N GLY A 14 -16.38 18.27 -4.02
CA GLY A 14 -16.70 17.89 -2.63
C GLY A 14 -17.42 16.53 -2.50
N LYS A 15 -17.37 15.68 -3.53
CA LYS A 15 -17.96 14.34 -3.51
C LYS A 15 -16.86 13.31 -3.66
N ILE A 16 -16.60 12.58 -2.58
CA ILE A 16 -15.98 11.26 -2.70
C ILE A 16 -16.94 10.45 -3.58
N ALA A 17 -16.51 10.09 -4.79
CA ALA A 17 -17.23 9.12 -5.59
C ALA A 17 -17.15 7.77 -4.86
N PHE A 18 -18.08 7.53 -3.94
CA PHE A 18 -18.36 6.20 -3.45
C PHE A 18 -18.85 5.37 -4.64
N LYS A 19 -17.92 4.80 -5.42
CA LYS A 19 -18.24 3.58 -6.15
C LYS A 19 -18.82 2.65 -5.10
N ASN A 20 -20.01 2.10 -5.35
CA ASN A 20 -20.62 1.11 -4.49
C ASN A 20 -19.59 0.02 -4.20
N PHE A 21 -18.87 0.14 -3.07
CA PHE A 21 -18.12 -0.94 -2.49
C PHE A 21 -19.21 -1.94 -2.11
N LYS A 22 -19.50 -2.88 -3.02
CA LYS A 22 -20.11 -4.12 -2.58
C LYS A 22 -19.22 -4.58 -1.42
N LYS A 23 -19.81 -4.84 -0.24
CA LYS A 23 -19.11 -5.46 0.89
C LYS A 23 -18.57 -6.82 0.41
N GLU A 24 -17.44 -6.82 -0.30
CA GLU A 24 -16.63 -8.00 -0.64
C GLU A 24 -15.90 -8.52 0.61
N ALA A 25 -16.15 -7.91 1.77
CA ALA A 25 -15.93 -8.50 3.08
C ALA A 25 -16.47 -9.93 3.20
N SER A 26 -17.43 -10.34 2.35
CA SER A 26 -17.99 -11.70 2.34
C SER A 26 -16.96 -12.81 2.06
N MET A 27 -15.86 -12.53 1.35
CA MET A 27 -14.83 -13.53 1.05
C MET A 27 -13.86 -13.71 2.23
N PHE A 28 -13.46 -12.61 2.89
CA PHE A 28 -12.51 -12.63 4.01
C PHE A 28 -13.12 -13.16 5.32
N TYR A 29 -14.38 -12.81 5.61
CA TYR A 29 -15.11 -13.44 6.70
C TYR A 29 -15.27 -14.96 6.50
N LYS A 30 -15.12 -15.45 5.26
CA LYS A 30 -15.28 -16.86 4.92
C LYS A 30 -14.07 -17.71 5.29
N THR A 31 -12.89 -17.12 5.52
CA THR A 31 -11.64 -17.85 5.74
C THR A 31 -11.18 -17.86 7.20
N MET A 32 -11.63 -16.90 8.04
CA MET A 32 -11.34 -16.90 9.48
C MET A 32 -12.18 -17.96 10.21
N THR A 33 -11.64 -19.16 10.35
CA THR A 33 -12.32 -20.32 10.96
C THR A 33 -11.98 -20.53 12.43
N TYR A 34 -10.84 -20.02 12.90
CA TYR A 34 -10.37 -20.16 14.28
C TYR A 34 -9.91 -18.81 14.85
N CYS A 35 -10.04 -18.65 16.17
CA CYS A 35 -9.63 -17.45 16.87
C CYS A 35 -8.10 -17.30 16.87
N PRO A 36 -7.55 -16.17 16.40
CA PRO A 36 -6.09 -15.98 16.36
C PRO A 36 -5.46 -15.84 17.75
N GLU A 37 -6.24 -15.56 18.80
CA GLU A 37 -5.74 -15.42 20.18
C GLU A 37 -5.70 -16.75 20.94
N CYS A 38 -6.71 -17.62 20.78
CA CYS A 38 -6.86 -18.83 21.60
C CYS A 38 -7.04 -20.13 20.80
N GLY A 39 -7.18 -20.07 19.48
CA GLY A 39 -7.39 -21.24 18.62
C GLY A 39 -8.81 -21.83 18.65
N HIS A 40 -9.76 -21.27 19.41
CA HIS A 40 -11.14 -21.76 19.44
C HIS A 40 -11.85 -21.55 18.09
N PRO A 41 -12.65 -22.50 17.57
CA PRO A 41 -13.46 -22.30 16.37
C PRO A 41 -14.34 -21.04 16.48
N LEU A 42 -14.37 -20.23 15.43
CA LEU A 42 -15.21 -19.04 15.40
C LEU A 42 -16.65 -19.40 15.01
N GLU A 43 -17.61 -18.82 15.73
CA GLU A 43 -19.03 -18.89 15.42
C GLU A 43 -19.51 -17.57 14.79
N LYS A 44 -20.60 -17.60 14.04
CA LYS A 44 -21.24 -16.37 13.56
C LYS A 44 -22.11 -15.80 14.67
N LYS A 45 -21.89 -14.54 15.03
CA LYS A 45 -22.74 -13.81 15.98
C LYS A 45 -23.20 -12.50 15.35
N PHE A 46 -24.48 -12.24 15.48
CA PHE A 46 -25.07 -11.00 14.96
C PHE A 46 -24.59 -9.79 15.77
N LEU A 47 -24.04 -8.81 15.07
CA LEU A 47 -23.70 -7.49 15.60
C LEU A 47 -24.59 -6.45 14.91
N LYS A 48 -25.27 -5.63 15.71
CA LYS A 48 -26.14 -4.56 15.20
C LYS A 48 -25.37 -3.67 14.23
N ASP A 49 -26.00 -3.30 13.12
CA ASP A 49 -25.44 -2.48 12.03
C ASP A 49 -24.33 -3.14 11.18
N GLU A 50 -23.77 -4.27 11.61
CA GLU A 50 -22.68 -4.97 10.89
C GLU A 50 -23.08 -6.34 10.32
N GLY A 51 -24.10 -7.00 10.88
CA GLY A 51 -24.58 -8.32 10.46
C GLY A 51 -23.88 -9.47 11.18
N ASP A 52 -23.75 -10.62 10.52
CA ASP A 52 -23.06 -11.78 11.08
C ASP A 52 -21.55 -11.59 11.04
N ILE A 53 -20.93 -11.54 12.23
CA ILE A 53 -19.48 -11.36 12.40
C ILE A 53 -18.89 -12.59 13.11
N PRO A 54 -17.68 -13.05 12.74
CA PRO A 54 -17.00 -14.09 13.49
C PRO A 54 -16.81 -13.69 14.96
N TYR A 55 -17.13 -14.60 15.86
CA TYR A 55 -17.11 -14.40 17.30
C TYR A 55 -16.45 -15.60 17.98
N CYS A 56 -15.62 -15.31 18.98
CA CYS A 56 -15.00 -16.31 19.81
C CYS A 56 -15.73 -16.37 21.15
N SER A 57 -16.42 -17.48 21.41
CA SER A 57 -17.14 -17.72 22.67
C SER A 57 -16.19 -17.83 23.87
N GLN A 58 -14.99 -18.36 23.68
CA GLN A 58 -13.99 -18.51 24.74
C GLN A 58 -13.36 -17.18 25.19
N CYS A 59 -13.01 -16.30 24.24
CA CYS A 59 -12.49 -14.96 24.54
C CYS A 59 -13.61 -13.93 24.79
N ALA A 60 -14.86 -14.30 24.54
CA ALA A 60 -16.03 -13.41 24.56
C ALA A 60 -15.88 -12.15 23.68
N SER A 61 -15.28 -12.29 22.49
CA SER A 61 -14.98 -11.15 21.60
C SER A 61 -15.25 -11.43 20.12
N PHE A 62 -15.65 -10.38 19.39
CA PHE A 62 -15.74 -10.39 17.92
C PHE A 62 -14.35 -10.40 17.28
N ARG A 63 -14.24 -10.98 16.08
CA ARG A 63 -13.04 -11.00 15.25
C ARG A 63 -13.36 -10.36 13.91
N PHE A 64 -12.62 -9.30 13.60
CA PHE A 64 -12.69 -8.59 12.35
C PHE A 64 -11.55 -9.02 11.43
N PRO A 65 -11.70 -8.91 10.10
CA PRO A 65 -10.65 -9.26 9.16
C PRO A 65 -9.41 -8.43 9.43
N VAL A 66 -8.26 -9.09 9.44
CA VAL A 66 -6.96 -8.44 9.55
C VAL A 66 -6.31 -8.45 8.16
N PHE A 67 -5.81 -7.30 7.75
CA PHE A 67 -5.02 -7.12 6.55
C PHE A 67 -3.70 -6.45 6.92
N ASN A 68 -2.67 -6.68 6.11
CA ASN A 68 -1.38 -6.02 6.29
C ASN A 68 -1.45 -4.59 5.74
N THR A 69 -0.57 -3.71 6.22
CA THR A 69 -0.38 -2.40 5.60
C THR A 69 1.01 -2.35 4.99
N ALA A 70 1.11 -1.90 3.76
CA ALA A 70 2.37 -1.77 3.05
C ALA A 70 2.42 -0.47 2.27
N ILE A 71 3.61 0.06 2.08
CA ILE A 71 3.86 1.23 1.25
C ILE A 71 4.25 0.81 -0.16
N SER A 72 4.07 1.73 -1.10
CA SER A 72 4.69 1.69 -2.42
C SER A 72 5.23 3.08 -2.74
N ALA A 73 6.35 3.19 -3.45
CA ALA A 73 6.96 4.48 -3.73
C ALA A 73 7.36 4.65 -5.20
N ILE A 74 6.88 5.72 -5.84
CA ILE A 74 7.38 6.23 -7.11
C ILE A 74 8.57 7.13 -6.80
N LEU A 75 9.78 6.67 -7.12
CA LEU A 75 11.02 7.34 -6.75
C LEU A 75 11.54 8.20 -7.91
N PHE A 76 11.47 9.51 -7.77
CA PHE A 76 12.01 10.48 -8.71
C PHE A 76 13.44 10.88 -8.35
N ASN A 77 14.27 11.09 -9.37
CA ASN A 77 15.54 11.79 -9.19
C ASN A 77 15.28 13.30 -8.93
N GLU A 78 16.32 14.04 -8.56
CA GLU A 78 16.18 15.47 -8.21
C GLU A 78 15.74 16.37 -9.36
N ASN A 79 15.93 15.94 -10.61
CA ASN A 79 15.46 16.67 -11.80
C ASN A 79 14.01 16.33 -12.19
N HIS A 80 13.39 15.34 -11.53
CA HIS A 80 12.04 14.86 -11.79
C HIS A 80 11.80 14.40 -13.24
N ASP A 81 12.87 14.00 -13.94
CA ASP A 81 12.82 13.50 -15.32
C ASP A 81 13.02 11.98 -15.41
N LYS A 82 13.40 11.33 -14.31
CA LYS A 82 13.56 9.87 -14.21
C LYS A 82 12.90 9.28 -12.98
N ILE A 83 12.46 8.04 -13.14
CA ILE A 83 11.89 7.18 -12.10
C ILE A 83 12.82 5.97 -11.90
N LEU A 84 13.17 5.68 -10.65
CA LEU A 84 13.92 4.48 -10.30
C LEU A 84 12.95 3.30 -10.21
N LEU A 85 13.21 2.25 -10.98
CA LEU A 85 12.52 0.97 -10.88
C LEU A 85 13.50 -0.11 -10.43
N ILE A 86 12.97 -1.12 -9.76
CA ILE A 86 13.73 -2.25 -9.21
C ILE A 86 13.16 -3.59 -9.70
N LYS A 87 13.96 -4.66 -9.57
CA LYS A 87 13.50 -6.05 -9.54
C LYS A 87 13.89 -6.67 -8.20
N GLN A 88 13.04 -7.55 -7.69
CA GLN A 88 13.24 -8.25 -6.41
C GLN A 88 12.77 -9.70 -6.53
N TYR A 89 13.33 -10.58 -5.71
CA TYR A 89 12.89 -11.96 -5.54
C TYR A 89 12.79 -12.77 -6.85
N ASP A 90 13.78 -12.61 -7.74
CA ASP A 90 13.85 -13.25 -9.06
C ASP A 90 12.67 -12.89 -9.98
N MET A 91 11.96 -11.79 -9.70
CA MET A 91 10.89 -11.31 -10.56
C MET A 91 11.44 -10.75 -11.88
N ALA A 92 10.80 -11.12 -12.98
CA ALA A 92 11.18 -10.63 -14.31
C ALA A 92 10.76 -9.16 -14.52
N GLU A 93 9.70 -8.73 -13.85
CA GLU A 93 9.10 -7.41 -14.06
C GLU A 93 9.74 -6.32 -13.21
N HIS A 94 9.89 -5.13 -13.79
CA HIS A 94 10.25 -3.94 -13.03
C HIS A 94 9.06 -3.47 -12.19
N ILE A 95 9.33 -3.16 -10.93
CA ILE A 95 8.34 -2.72 -9.96
C ILE A 95 8.75 -1.40 -9.31
N LEU A 96 7.78 -0.76 -8.65
CA LEU A 96 8.02 0.30 -7.69
C LEU A 96 8.56 -0.32 -6.39
N LEU A 97 9.35 0.44 -5.64
CA LEU A 97 9.73 0.06 -4.27
C LEU A 97 8.47 -0.18 -3.43
N ALA A 98 8.45 -1.23 -2.63
CA ALA A 98 7.37 -1.55 -1.72
C ALA A 98 7.90 -2.21 -0.45
N GLY A 99 7.22 -2.01 0.68
CA GLY A 99 7.64 -2.61 1.94
C GLY A 99 6.53 -2.56 2.99
N TYR A 100 6.58 -3.44 3.98
CA TYR A 100 5.54 -3.55 5.00
C TYR A 100 5.71 -2.49 6.09
N VAL A 101 4.59 -1.92 6.54
CA VAL A 101 4.58 -1.04 7.70
C VAL A 101 4.78 -1.88 8.95
N SER A 102 5.86 -1.61 9.69
CA SER A 102 6.17 -2.31 10.94
C SER A 102 5.41 -1.71 12.12
N GLN A 103 5.26 -2.50 13.19
CA GLN A 103 4.64 -2.01 14.42
C GLN A 103 5.39 -0.80 14.97
N GLY A 104 4.65 0.28 15.27
CA GLY A 104 5.22 1.54 15.77
C GLY A 104 5.62 2.51 14.67
N GLU A 105 5.54 2.13 13.39
CA GLU A 105 5.78 3.03 12.26
C GLU A 105 4.48 3.65 11.74
N ASN A 106 4.60 4.84 11.14
CA ASN A 106 3.62 5.35 10.19
C ASN A 106 4.14 5.13 8.75
N ALA A 107 3.25 5.28 7.76
CA ALA A 107 3.58 5.01 6.36
C ALA A 107 4.73 5.90 5.84
N GLU A 108 4.79 7.17 6.24
CA GLU A 108 5.85 8.09 5.86
C GLU A 108 7.23 7.66 6.38
N THR A 109 7.29 7.17 7.62
CA THR A 109 8.52 6.65 8.22
C THR A 109 8.94 5.35 7.55
N THR A 110 7.98 4.45 7.27
CA THR A 110 8.24 3.22 6.53
C THR A 110 8.83 3.52 5.14
N VAL A 111 8.28 4.47 4.37
CA VAL A 111 8.85 4.88 3.08
C VAL A 111 10.32 5.30 3.21
N ALA A 112 10.64 6.15 4.19
CA ALA A 112 12.01 6.61 4.39
C ALA A 112 12.96 5.47 4.82
N ARG A 113 12.48 4.54 5.66
CA ARG A 113 13.22 3.36 6.09
C ARG A 113 13.52 2.44 4.91
N GLU A 114 12.51 2.00 4.17
CA GLU A 114 12.70 1.07 3.04
C GLU A 114 13.64 1.65 1.98
N ILE A 115 13.49 2.95 1.64
CA ILE A 115 14.40 3.63 0.70
C ILE A 115 15.85 3.62 1.21
N GLY A 116 16.05 3.82 2.51
CA GLY A 116 17.37 3.80 3.12
C GLY A 116 17.97 2.41 3.19
N GLU A 117 17.19 1.41 3.60
CA GLU A 117 17.62 0.03 3.81
C GLU A 117 17.86 -0.72 2.50
N GLU A 118 16.99 -0.55 1.51
CA GLU A 118 17.06 -1.30 0.26
C GLU A 118 17.91 -0.63 -0.81
N LEU A 119 17.99 0.70 -0.82
CA LEU A 119 18.62 1.46 -1.92
C LEU A 119 19.75 2.39 -1.46
N GLY A 120 19.95 2.59 -0.16
CA GLY A 120 20.97 3.51 0.37
C GLY A 120 20.71 4.99 0.06
N LEU A 121 19.50 5.34 -0.38
CA LEU A 121 19.12 6.70 -0.77
C LEU A 121 18.54 7.49 0.41
N ARG A 122 18.43 8.80 0.25
CA ARG A 122 17.76 9.68 1.22
C ARG A 122 16.53 10.33 0.61
N VAL A 123 15.45 10.40 1.39
CA VAL A 123 14.23 11.12 1.03
C VAL A 123 14.45 12.63 1.12
N LYS A 124 14.20 13.35 0.03
CA LYS A 124 14.23 14.82 -0.02
C LYS A 124 12.84 15.42 0.17
N SER A 125 11.84 14.83 -0.46
CA SER A 125 10.43 15.16 -0.28
C SER A 125 9.56 13.95 -0.56
N LEU A 126 8.43 13.87 0.14
CA LEU A 126 7.42 12.82 -0.04
C LEU A 126 6.02 13.44 -0.17
N THR A 127 5.20 12.87 -1.04
CA THR A 127 3.81 13.27 -1.24
C THR A 127 2.95 12.02 -1.33
N PHE A 128 1.88 11.96 -0.55
CA PHE A 128 0.88 10.90 -0.71
C PHE A 128 0.29 10.96 -2.11
N ASN A 129 0.26 9.82 -2.80
CA ASN A 129 -0.38 9.69 -4.09
C ASN A 129 -1.78 9.10 -3.93
N ALA A 130 -1.86 7.82 -3.55
CA ALA A 130 -3.09 7.06 -3.57
C ALA A 130 -3.02 5.88 -2.60
N SER A 131 -4.16 5.25 -2.30
CA SER A 131 -4.19 3.99 -1.57
C SER A 131 -5.16 3.02 -2.22
N GLN A 132 -4.80 1.75 -2.27
CA GLN A 132 -5.63 0.71 -2.85
C GLN A 132 -5.48 -0.59 -2.07
N TYR A 133 -6.59 -1.28 -1.80
CA TYR A 133 -6.55 -2.62 -1.25
C TYR A 133 -6.10 -3.62 -2.33
N TYR A 134 -5.04 -4.36 -2.04
CA TYR A 134 -4.46 -5.34 -2.95
C TYR A 134 -4.78 -6.76 -2.49
N GLU A 135 -5.87 -7.30 -3.03
CA GLU A 135 -6.45 -8.58 -2.62
C GLU A 135 -5.45 -9.75 -2.68
N ARG A 136 -4.58 -9.78 -3.70
CA ARG A 136 -3.58 -10.86 -3.88
C ARG A 136 -2.67 -11.04 -2.66
N SER A 137 -2.37 -9.96 -1.95
CA SER A 137 -1.49 -9.97 -0.77
C SER A 137 -2.24 -9.75 0.55
N ASN A 138 -3.57 -9.58 0.52
CA ASN A 138 -4.35 -9.13 1.67
C ASN A 138 -3.75 -7.89 2.35
N SER A 139 -3.40 -6.87 1.56
CA SER A 139 -2.74 -5.67 2.06
C SER A 139 -3.43 -4.40 1.60
N LEU A 140 -3.51 -3.40 2.48
CA LEU A 140 -3.75 -2.02 2.08
C LEU A 140 -2.42 -1.42 1.62
N MET A 141 -2.32 -1.13 0.31
CA MET A 141 -1.14 -0.48 -0.28
C MET A 141 -1.32 1.04 -0.25
N ILE A 142 -0.34 1.74 0.32
CA ILE A 142 -0.30 3.21 0.43
C ILE A 142 0.85 3.71 -0.45
N ASN A 143 0.53 4.37 -1.55
CA ASN A 143 1.51 4.83 -2.51
C ASN A 143 1.91 6.29 -2.28
N PHE A 144 3.21 6.56 -2.39
CA PHE A 144 3.81 7.89 -2.31
C PHE A 144 4.62 8.18 -3.58
N ALA A 145 4.65 9.45 -3.99
CA ALA A 145 5.68 9.97 -4.88
C ALA A 145 6.78 10.61 -4.04
N VAL A 146 8.03 10.26 -4.32
CA VAL A 146 9.17 10.60 -3.47
C VAL A 146 10.31 11.12 -4.33
N THR A 147 10.85 12.28 -4.00
CA THR A 147 12.12 12.75 -4.58
C THR A 147 13.25 12.25 -3.71
N VAL A 148 14.21 11.54 -4.29
CA VAL A 148 15.36 10.97 -3.58
C VAL A 148 16.68 11.62 -4.01
N THR A 149 17.67 11.54 -3.14
CA THR A 149 19.04 12.05 -3.37
C THR A 149 20.08 11.04 -2.88
N GLY A 150 21.31 11.14 -3.40
CA GLY A 150 22.40 10.20 -3.17
C GLY A 150 22.63 9.26 -4.34
N ASN A 151 23.54 8.31 -4.14
CA ASN A 151 23.84 7.26 -5.12
C ASN A 151 23.14 5.97 -4.69
N VAL A 152 22.52 5.28 -5.64
CA VAL A 152 21.87 3.99 -5.39
C VAL A 152 22.95 2.98 -4.97
N SER A 153 22.75 2.36 -3.83
CA SER A 153 23.62 1.33 -3.24
C SER A 153 22.70 0.22 -2.73
N PRO A 154 22.24 -0.68 -3.61
CA PRO A 154 21.23 -1.65 -3.25
C PRO A 154 21.73 -2.68 -2.23
N ASN A 155 20.81 -3.22 -1.44
CA ASN A 155 21.08 -4.37 -0.58
C ASN A 155 20.81 -5.70 -1.32
N HIS A 156 20.78 -6.81 -0.59
CA HIS A 156 20.60 -8.17 -1.12
C HIS A 156 19.18 -8.51 -1.59
N GLU A 157 18.18 -7.66 -1.33
CA GLU A 157 16.79 -7.87 -1.77
C GLU A 157 16.54 -7.36 -3.20
N ILE A 158 17.42 -6.49 -3.70
CA ILE A 158 17.32 -5.89 -5.03
C ILE A 158 18.19 -6.68 -6.02
N ASP A 159 17.55 -7.35 -6.98
CA ASP A 159 18.23 -8.14 -8.01
C ASP A 159 18.79 -7.25 -9.13
N ASP A 160 18.05 -6.18 -9.45
CA ASP A 160 18.35 -5.26 -10.55
C ASP A 160 17.69 -3.90 -10.30
N TRP A 161 18.26 -2.83 -10.85
CA TRP A 161 17.69 -1.48 -10.76
C TRP A 161 18.21 -0.58 -11.89
N ASP A 162 17.38 0.36 -12.34
CA ASP A 162 17.83 1.42 -13.24
C ASP A 162 16.92 2.67 -13.15
N TRP A 163 17.44 3.80 -13.62
CA TRP A 163 16.72 5.06 -13.78
C TRP A 163 16.10 5.17 -15.17
N PHE A 164 14.79 5.04 -15.24
CA PHE A 164 14.01 5.13 -16.47
C PHE A 164 13.47 6.54 -16.66
N SER A 165 13.46 7.05 -17.89
CA SER A 165 12.59 8.20 -18.19
C SER A 165 11.12 7.86 -17.92
N ILE A 166 10.26 8.87 -17.75
CA ILE A 166 8.84 8.65 -17.45
C ILE A 166 8.17 7.71 -18.48
N GLU A 167 8.45 7.90 -19.77
CA GLU A 167 7.88 7.07 -20.84
C GLU A 167 8.51 5.67 -20.93
N GLU A 168 9.75 5.48 -20.47
CA GLU A 168 10.35 4.15 -20.33
C GLU A 168 9.76 3.42 -19.13
N ALA A 169 9.56 4.11 -18.00
CA ALA A 169 8.97 3.52 -16.80
C ALA A 169 7.56 2.98 -17.05
N LYS A 170 6.72 3.75 -17.78
CA LYS A 170 5.39 3.31 -18.22
C LYS A 170 5.42 2.03 -19.05
N ARG A 171 6.48 1.82 -19.86
CA ARG A 171 6.64 0.61 -20.69
C ARG A 171 7.28 -0.55 -19.94
N ALA A 172 8.12 -0.26 -18.96
CA ALA A 172 8.87 -1.26 -18.19
C ALA A 172 8.02 -1.93 -17.11
N ILE A 173 7.08 -1.18 -16.51
CA ILE A 173 6.12 -1.71 -15.54
C ILE A 173 5.07 -2.56 -16.26
N LYS A 174 4.70 -3.68 -15.65
CA LYS A 174 3.70 -4.62 -16.20
C LYS A 174 2.31 -3.97 -16.33
N ASP A 175 1.73 -4.08 -17.52
CA ASP A 175 0.35 -3.66 -17.81
C ASP A 175 -0.68 -4.38 -16.92
N GLY A 176 -1.65 -3.62 -16.42
CA GLY A 176 -2.67 -4.05 -15.46
C GLY A 176 -2.18 -4.28 -14.04
N SER A 177 -0.91 -3.97 -13.72
CA SER A 177 -0.37 -4.12 -12.37
C SER A 177 -0.79 -2.97 -11.45
N LEU A 178 -0.71 -3.21 -10.14
CA LEU A 178 -0.95 -2.16 -9.14
C LEU A 178 0.09 -1.03 -9.26
N ALA A 179 1.35 -1.38 -9.54
CA ALA A 179 2.42 -0.42 -9.77
C ALA A 179 2.11 0.53 -10.94
N GLU A 180 1.61 -0.01 -12.06
CA GLU A 180 1.18 0.80 -13.20
C GLU A 180 0.04 1.74 -12.80
N SER A 181 -0.98 1.21 -12.10
CA SER A 181 -2.12 2.02 -11.69
C SER A 181 -1.71 3.23 -10.83
N PHE A 182 -0.78 3.03 -9.89
CA PHE A 182 -0.25 4.12 -9.07
C PHE A 182 0.54 5.14 -9.89
N LEU A 183 1.40 4.67 -10.80
CA LEU A 183 2.18 5.56 -11.66
C LEU A 183 1.26 6.41 -12.54
N LEU A 184 0.32 5.78 -13.25
CA LEU A 184 -0.60 6.49 -14.13
C LEU A 184 -1.54 7.43 -13.36
N GLU A 185 -1.94 7.09 -12.14
CA GLU A 185 -2.72 7.98 -11.29
C GLU A 185 -1.90 9.21 -10.86
N PHE A 186 -0.63 9.03 -10.50
CA PHE A 186 0.24 10.14 -10.13
C PHE A 186 0.47 11.09 -11.32
N LEU A 187 0.78 10.55 -12.50
CA LEU A 187 1.04 11.34 -13.70
C LEU A 187 -0.18 12.21 -14.07
N LYS A 188 -1.39 11.67 -13.96
CA LYS A 188 -2.64 12.44 -14.17
C LYS A 188 -2.84 13.61 -13.21
N LYS A 189 -2.18 13.62 -12.05
CA LYS A 189 -2.28 14.70 -11.04
C LYS A 189 -1.32 15.84 -11.31
N ILE A 190 -0.28 15.60 -12.11
CA ILE A 190 0.79 16.57 -12.38
C ILE A 190 0.76 17.10 -13.83
N ASP A 191 -0.01 16.47 -14.72
CA ASP A 191 -0.41 17.01 -16.03
C ASP A 191 -1.37 18.20 -15.88
#